data_AF-A0AAD6DGB7-F1
#
_entry.id   AF-A0AAD6DGB7-F1
#
_cell.length_a   1.000
_cell.length_b   1.000
_cell.length_c   1.000
_cell.angle_alpha   90.00
_cell.angle_beta   90.00
_cell.angle_gamma   90.00
#
_symmetry.space_group_name_H-M   'P 1'
#
loop_
_entity.id
_entity.type
_entity.pdbx_description
1 polymer ?
#
loop_
_entity_poly.entity_id
_entity_poly.type
_entity_poly.pdbx_seq_one_letter_code
_entity_poly.pdbx_strand_id
1 'polypeptide(L)'
;MEYVQELYSMANLTYLVLLILLFVVLQFAHQIVYYHFFHPLSVFPGPFWGGVTRLWIAWHNVRGTELAKTYALTKEYGPVVRITPTLLLIADSQKLPEFYHRNADKTEFYITGSFGETEALFNIRSHKDHATLRKRIATPVLHSILLNTKSFDLTDR
;
A
#
# COMPACT_ATOMS: atom_id res chain seq x y z
N MET A 1 4.98 52.12 -21.16
CA MET A 1 4.50 51.76 -19.80
C MET A 1 4.02 50.32 -19.75
N GLU A 2 3.25 49.83 -20.74
CA GLU A 2 2.82 48.41 -20.81
C GLU A 2 3.97 47.41 -20.82
N TYR A 3 5.02 47.61 -21.65
CA TYR A 3 6.18 46.72 -21.71
C TYR A 3 6.90 46.51 -20.37
N VAL A 4 6.98 47.57 -19.55
CA VAL A 4 7.61 47.50 -18.22
C VAL A 4 6.75 46.65 -17.29
N GLN A 5 5.42 46.80 -17.34
CA GLN A 5 4.48 46.03 -16.54
C GLN A 5 4.43 44.55 -16.97
N GLU A 6 4.55 44.26 -18.26
CA GLU A 6 4.71 42.90 -18.78
C GLU A 6 6.00 42.25 -18.29
N LEU A 7 7.14 42.97 -18.35
CA LEU A 7 8.42 42.49 -17.86
C LEU A 7 8.39 42.15 -16.36
N TYR A 8 7.76 43.02 -15.54
CA TYR A 8 7.56 42.75 -14.11
C TYR A 8 6.68 41.52 -13.88
N SER A 9 5.61 41.35 -14.64
CA SER A 9 4.71 40.19 -14.55
C SER A 9 5.44 38.87 -14.88
N MET A 10 6.25 38.86 -15.94
CA MET A 10 7.05 37.69 -16.33
C MET A 10 8.13 37.34 -15.30
N ALA A 11 8.78 38.35 -14.72
CA ALA A 11 9.76 38.14 -13.65
C ALA A 11 9.08 37.53 -12.40
N ASN A 12 7.92 38.06 -11.99
CA ASN A 12 7.15 37.53 -10.87
C ASN A 12 6.71 36.09 -11.09
N LEU A 13 6.22 35.75 -12.29
CA LEU A 13 5.85 34.37 -12.64
C LEU A 13 7.07 33.44 -12.56
N THR A 14 8.22 33.89 -13.06
CA THR A 14 9.47 33.12 -13.02
C THR A 14 9.90 32.85 -11.57
N TYR A 15 9.87 33.85 -10.69
CA TYR A 15 10.18 33.68 -9.28
C TYR A 15 9.21 32.73 -8.58
N LEU A 16 7.91 32.80 -8.89
CA LEU A 16 6.92 31.87 -8.33
C LEU A 16 7.21 30.42 -8.76
N VAL A 17 7.51 30.19 -10.04
CA VAL A 17 7.88 28.85 -10.53
C VAL A 17 9.15 28.35 -9.84
N LEU A 18 10.18 29.19 -9.70
CA LEU A 18 11.41 28.81 -9.00
C LEU A 18 11.19 28.50 -7.53
N LEU A 19 10.33 29.26 -6.83
CA LEU A 19 9.96 28.99 -5.44
C LEU A 19 9.21 27.66 -5.30
N ILE A 20 8.29 27.35 -6.22
CA ILE A 20 7.58 26.07 -6.24
C ILE A 20 8.57 24.92 -6.47
N LEU A 21 9.47 25.05 -7.45
CA LEU A 21 10.49 24.03 -7.72
C LEU A 21 11.42 23.82 -6.52
N LEU A 22 11.87 24.91 -5.89
CA LEU A 22 12.68 24.85 -4.68
C LEU A 22 11.95 24.14 -3.55
N PHE A 23 10.68 24.49 -3.31
CA PHE A 23 9.86 23.86 -2.29
C PHE A 23 9.72 22.36 -2.54
N VAL A 24 9.44 21.94 -3.79
CA VAL A 24 9.34 20.52 -4.15
C VAL A 24 10.66 19.80 -3.89
N VAL A 25 11.80 20.36 -4.29
CA VAL A 25 13.13 19.78 -4.04
C VAL A 25 13.40 19.63 -2.54
N LEU A 26 13.06 20.65 -1.74
CA LEU A 26 13.21 20.59 -0.29
C LEU A 26 12.34 19.50 0.34
N GLN A 27 11.10 19.32 -0.12
CA GLN A 27 10.21 18.25 0.36
C GLN A 27 10.79 16.87 0.05
N PHE A 28 11.29 16.66 -1.17
CA PHE A 28 11.93 15.40 -1.56
C PHE A 28 13.21 15.13 -0.74
N ALA A 29 14.05 16.14 -0.55
CA ALA A 29 15.25 16.02 0.27
C ALA A 29 14.92 15.68 1.73
N HIS A 30 13.95 16.39 2.32
CA HIS A 30 13.45 16.10 3.66
C HIS A 30 12.93 14.67 3.77
N GLN A 31 12.14 14.21 2.78
CA GLN A 31 11.61 12.85 2.75
C GLN A 31 12.72 11.79 2.73
N ILE A 32 13.76 11.95 1.90
CA ILE A 32 14.90 11.03 1.82
C ILE A 32 15.61 10.95 3.18
N VAL A 33 15.92 12.11 3.77
CA VAL A 33 16.62 12.19 5.06
C VAL A 33 15.77 11.57 6.17
N TYR A 34 14.50 11.93 6.25
CA TYR A 34 13.59 11.40 7.28
C TYR A 34 13.47 9.88 7.21
N TYR A 35 13.19 9.32 6.03
CA TYR A 35 12.97 7.88 5.91
C TYR A 35 14.23 7.03 6.07
N HIS A 36 15.40 7.59 5.77
CA HIS A 36 16.66 6.86 5.91
C HIS A 36 17.24 6.93 7.33
N PHE A 37 17.07 8.06 8.04
CA PHE A 37 17.73 8.26 9.33
C PHE A 37 16.77 8.25 10.53
N PHE A 38 15.56 8.79 10.38
CA PHE A 38 14.68 9.07 11.51
C PHE A 38 13.46 8.14 11.61
N HIS A 39 13.04 7.55 10.49
CA HIS A 39 11.86 6.70 10.48
C HIS A 39 12.14 5.38 11.22
N PRO A 40 11.22 4.86 12.06
CA PRO A 40 11.44 3.65 12.87
C PRO A 40 11.79 2.41 12.04
N LEU A 41 11.35 2.35 10.78
CA LEU A 41 11.68 1.25 9.88
C LEU A 41 13.05 1.39 9.19
N SER A 42 13.84 2.44 9.45
CA SER A 42 15.17 2.63 8.87
C SER A 42 16.17 1.55 9.26
N VAL A 43 15.94 0.89 10.40
CA VAL A 43 16.75 -0.24 10.89
C VAL A 43 16.70 -1.46 9.99
N PHE A 44 15.67 -1.58 9.14
CA PHE A 44 15.50 -2.73 8.26
C PHE A 44 16.17 -2.49 6.90
N PRO A 45 16.94 -3.48 6.40
CA PRO A 45 17.65 -3.35 5.13
C PRO A 45 16.67 -3.38 3.95
N GLY A 46 17.08 -2.82 2.81
CA GLY A 46 16.28 -2.85 1.59
C GLY A 46 16.83 -1.93 0.49
N PRO A 47 16.19 -1.94 -0.69
CA PRO A 47 16.57 -1.06 -1.80
C PRO A 47 16.40 0.40 -1.40
N PHE A 48 17.38 1.24 -1.75
CA PHE A 48 17.40 2.67 -1.41
C PHE A 48 16.06 3.36 -1.70
N TRP A 49 15.56 3.23 -2.93
CA TRP A 49 14.30 3.85 -3.35
C TRP A 49 13.06 3.21 -2.71
N GLY A 50 13.10 1.92 -2.36
CA GLY A 50 12.02 1.27 -1.62
C GLY A 50 11.90 1.81 -0.20
N GLY A 51 13.01 2.22 0.43
CA GLY A 51 12.97 2.89 1.73
C GLY A 51 12.37 4.31 1.68
N VAL A 52 12.43 4.99 0.54
CA VAL A 52 12.09 6.42 0.41
C VAL A 52 10.70 6.67 -0.19
N THR A 53 10.28 5.89 -1.19
CA THR A 53 9.02 6.12 -1.91
C THR A 53 8.30 4.84 -2.30
N ARG A 54 6.96 4.86 -2.22
CA ARG A 54 6.08 3.78 -2.70
C ARG A 54 6.10 3.64 -4.23
N LEU A 55 6.55 4.68 -4.95
CA LEU A 55 6.64 4.65 -6.41
C LEU A 55 7.61 3.56 -6.90
N TRP A 56 8.62 3.20 -6.10
CA TRP A 56 9.57 2.16 -6.45
C TRP A 56 8.87 0.79 -6.62
N ILE A 57 8.03 0.38 -5.66
CA ILE A 57 7.30 -0.89 -5.77
C ILE A 57 6.15 -0.79 -6.78
N ALA A 58 5.52 0.37 -6.91
CA ALA A 58 4.45 0.61 -7.89
C ALA A 58 4.96 0.44 -9.33
N TRP A 59 6.19 0.89 -9.61
CA TRP A 59 6.82 0.68 -10.92
C TRP A 59 7.04 -0.81 -11.22
N HIS A 60 7.49 -1.60 -10.24
CA HIS A 60 7.66 -3.05 -10.41
C HIS A 60 6.31 -3.78 -10.57
N ASN A 61 5.27 -3.29 -9.88
CA ASN A 61 3.89 -3.76 -10.05
C ASN A 61 3.41 -3.57 -11.49
N VAL A 62 3.50 -2.33 -12.01
CA VAL A 62 3.06 -2.00 -13.38
C VAL A 62 3.82 -2.80 -14.43
N ARG A 63 5.09 -3.13 -14.17
CA ARG A 63 5.92 -3.97 -15.05
C ARG A 63 5.71 -5.47 -14.87
N GLY A 64 4.94 -5.91 -13.87
CA GLY A 64 4.78 -7.33 -13.54
C GLY A 64 6.06 -8.00 -13.00
N THR A 65 7.04 -7.23 -12.54
CA THR A 65 8.34 -7.74 -12.06
C THR A 65 8.46 -7.77 -10.53
N GLU A 66 7.41 -7.36 -9.81
CA GLU A 66 7.41 -7.28 -8.35
C GLU A 66 7.81 -8.60 -7.69
N LEU A 67 7.20 -9.72 -8.07
CA LEU A 67 7.45 -11.01 -7.43
C LEU A 67 8.92 -11.43 -7.57
N ALA A 68 9.46 -11.35 -8.79
CA ALA A 68 10.85 -11.69 -9.06
C ALA A 68 11.80 -10.76 -8.29
N LYS A 69 11.48 -9.46 -8.22
CA LYS A 69 12.32 -8.49 -7.52
C LYS A 69 12.28 -8.67 -6.01
N THR A 70 11.10 -8.81 -5.42
CA THR A 70 10.93 -9.02 -3.98
C THR A 70 11.58 -10.32 -3.52
N TYR A 71 11.48 -11.40 -4.31
CA TYR A 71 12.20 -12.65 -4.04
C TYR A 71 13.73 -12.52 -4.16
N ALA A 72 14.24 -11.73 -5.12
CA ALA A 72 15.67 -11.46 -5.20
C ALA A 72 16.15 -10.66 -3.97
N LEU A 73 15.36 -9.69 -3.51
CA LEU A 73 15.68 -8.91 -2.32
C LEU A 73 15.72 -9.73 -1.04
N THR A 74 14.84 -10.72 -0.88
CA THR A 74 14.88 -11.60 0.30
C THR A 74 16.13 -12.48 0.32
N LYS A 75 16.70 -12.80 -0.85
CA LYS A 75 18.00 -13.47 -0.95
C LYS A 75 19.18 -12.54 -0.62
N GLU A 76 19.07 -11.27 -0.98
CA GLU A 76 20.15 -10.28 -0.82
C GLU A 76 20.23 -9.72 0.61
N TYR A 77 19.08 -9.30 1.16
CA TYR A 77 19.00 -8.62 2.46
C TYR A 77 18.51 -9.52 3.60
N GLY A 78 18.02 -10.72 3.27
CA GLY A 78 17.51 -11.69 4.24
C GLY A 78 15.98 -11.67 4.38
N PRO A 79 15.44 -12.31 5.44
CA PRO A 79 14.02 -12.62 5.55
C PRO A 79 13.11 -11.42 5.82
N VAL A 80 13.65 -10.29 6.27
CA VAL A 80 12.87 -9.07 6.56
C VAL A 80 13.47 -7.92 5.77
N VAL A 81 12.73 -7.42 4.79
CA VAL A 81 13.21 -6.39 3.86
C VAL A 81 12.24 -5.23 3.81
N ARG A 82 12.75 -4.00 3.87
CA ARG A 82 11.97 -2.80 3.66
C ARG A 82 11.77 -2.53 2.17
N ILE A 83 10.55 -2.74 1.69
CA ILE A 83 10.18 -2.53 0.27
C ILE A 83 9.43 -1.22 0.02
N THR A 84 8.85 -0.63 1.06
CA THR A 84 8.24 0.71 1.02
C THR A 84 8.63 1.51 2.27
N PRO A 85 8.37 2.82 2.31
CA PRO A 85 8.68 3.63 3.49
C PRO A 85 7.99 3.15 4.76
N THR A 86 6.79 2.57 4.64
CA THR A 86 5.90 2.20 5.75
C THR A 86 5.52 0.72 5.81
N LEU A 87 6.05 -0.13 4.91
CA LEU A 87 5.76 -1.57 4.87
C LEU A 87 7.04 -2.39 4.73
N LEU A 88 7.06 -3.50 5.46
CA LEU A 88 8.10 -4.52 5.39
C LEU A 88 7.57 -5.74 4.64
N LEU A 89 8.45 -6.35 3.85
CA LEU A 89 8.30 -7.68 3.30
C LEU A 89 8.92 -8.67 4.28
N ILE A 90 8.12 -9.65 4.74
CA ILE A 90 8.57 -10.69 5.65
C ILE A 90 8.42 -12.04 4.94
N ALA A 91 9.55 -12.67 4.65
CA ALA A 91 9.67 -13.98 4.02
C ALA A 91 10.12 -15.04 5.05
N ASP A 92 9.46 -15.05 6.21
CA ASP A 92 9.74 -15.97 7.32
C ASP A 92 8.42 -16.50 7.91
N SER A 93 8.21 -17.80 7.78
CA SER A 93 7.00 -18.46 8.28
C SER A 93 6.96 -18.55 9.81
N GLN A 94 8.11 -18.51 10.49
CA GLN A 94 8.18 -18.59 11.95
C GLN A 94 7.67 -17.32 12.62
N LYS A 95 7.74 -16.18 11.92
CA LYS A 95 7.26 -14.88 12.41
C LYS A 95 5.79 -14.61 12.15
N LEU A 96 5.11 -15.43 11.33
CA LEU A 96 3.69 -15.26 11.02
C LEU A 96 2.80 -15.06 12.26
N PRO A 97 2.98 -15.78 13.39
CA PRO A 97 2.17 -15.56 14.58
C PRO A 97 2.30 -14.16 15.20
N GLU A 98 3.39 -13.43 14.96
CA GLU A 98 3.62 -12.10 15.53
C GLU A 98 2.79 -11.02 14.83
N PHE A 99 2.66 -11.09 13.51
CA PHE A 99 2.03 -10.03 12.70
C PHE A 99 0.77 -10.48 11.95
N TYR A 100 0.55 -11.79 11.80
CA TYR A 100 -0.60 -12.37 11.11
C TYR A 100 -1.37 -13.30 12.04
N HIS A 101 -1.93 -12.73 13.11
CA HIS A 101 -2.74 -13.44 14.09
C HIS A 101 -4.21 -13.02 14.05
N ARG A 102 -5.10 -13.79 14.70
CA ARG A 102 -6.57 -13.55 14.68
C ARG A 102 -7.00 -12.15 15.14
N ASN A 103 -6.20 -11.50 16.00
CA ASN A 103 -6.49 -10.17 16.53
C ASN A 103 -5.80 -9.03 15.75
N ALA A 104 -5.21 -9.32 14.59
CA ALA A 104 -4.51 -8.31 13.79
C ALA A 104 -5.54 -7.60 12.91
N ASP A 105 -5.59 -6.27 13.03
CA ASP A 105 -6.38 -5.45 12.13
C ASP A 105 -5.67 -5.33 10.78
N LYS A 106 -6.46 -5.28 9.70
CA LYS A 106 -5.90 -5.05 8.37
C LYS A 106 -5.45 -3.60 8.24
N THR A 107 -4.40 -3.39 7.46
CA THR A 107 -3.84 -2.05 7.20
C THR A 107 -4.74 -1.22 6.27
N GLU A 108 -4.41 0.05 6.12
CA GLU A 108 -5.03 0.99 5.17
C GLU A 108 -4.94 0.56 3.71
N PHE A 109 -4.20 -0.52 3.40
CA PHE A 109 -4.23 -1.14 2.08
C PHE A 109 -5.66 -1.55 1.67
N TYR A 110 -6.50 -1.93 2.63
CA TYR A 110 -7.90 -2.24 2.40
C TYR A 110 -8.73 -0.96 2.45
N ILE A 111 -9.03 -0.42 1.28
CA ILE A 111 -9.83 0.80 1.14
C ILE A 111 -11.29 0.47 1.46
N THR A 112 -11.75 0.98 2.60
CA THR A 112 -13.16 1.02 3.01
C THR A 112 -13.98 1.71 1.92
N GLY A 113 -15.11 1.11 1.53
CA GLY A 113 -16.03 1.63 0.51
C GLY A 113 -15.67 1.29 -0.94
N SER A 114 -14.60 0.54 -1.21
CA SER A 114 -14.22 0.23 -2.61
C SER A 114 -15.24 -0.65 -3.37
N PHE A 115 -16.18 -1.28 -2.66
CA PHE A 115 -17.26 -2.10 -3.23
C PHE A 115 -18.67 -1.53 -2.98
N GLY A 116 -18.81 -0.26 -2.58
CA GLY A 116 -20.10 0.43 -2.41
C GLY A 116 -20.27 1.14 -1.07
N GLU A 117 -21.51 1.54 -0.76
CA GLU A 117 -21.84 2.31 0.46
C GLU A 117 -21.64 1.52 1.76
N THR A 118 -21.65 0.19 1.68
CA THR A 118 -21.44 -0.69 2.82
C THR A 118 -20.10 -1.41 2.73
N GLU A 119 -19.47 -1.62 3.89
CA GLU A 119 -18.20 -2.33 3.96
C GLU A 119 -18.34 -3.80 3.54
N ALA A 120 -17.72 -4.16 2.42
CA ALA A 120 -17.58 -5.56 2.05
C ALA A 120 -16.72 -6.31 3.08
N LEU A 121 -17.10 -7.57 3.38
CA LEU A 121 -16.36 -8.41 4.33
C LEU A 121 -14.85 -8.45 4.03
N PHE A 122 -14.47 -8.46 2.76
CA PHE A 122 -13.07 -8.47 2.35
C PHE A 122 -12.29 -7.21 2.79
N ASN A 123 -12.95 -6.05 2.81
CA ASN A 123 -12.32 -4.76 3.11
C ASN A 123 -12.33 -4.38 4.60
N ILE A 124 -13.22 -4.99 5.38
CA ILE A 124 -13.33 -4.69 6.81
C ILE A 124 -11.98 -4.90 7.49
N ARG A 125 -11.48 -3.80 8.08
CA ARG A 125 -10.17 -3.73 8.71
C ARG A 125 -10.16 -4.27 10.14
N SER A 126 -11.20 -3.92 10.91
CA SER A 126 -11.40 -4.38 12.28
C SER A 126 -11.56 -5.89 12.34
N HIS A 127 -10.67 -6.56 13.07
CA HIS A 127 -10.68 -8.01 13.23
C HIS A 127 -11.98 -8.50 13.90
N LYS A 128 -12.57 -7.68 14.80
CA LYS A 128 -13.80 -7.99 15.53
C LYS A 128 -15.03 -7.98 14.62
N ASP A 129 -15.14 -6.95 13.79
CA ASP A 129 -16.27 -6.79 12.85
C ASP A 129 -16.18 -7.84 11.75
N HIS A 130 -14.96 -8.07 11.25
CA HIS A 130 -14.69 -9.14 10.30
C HIS A 130 -15.06 -10.52 10.86
N ALA A 131 -14.70 -10.83 12.11
CA ALA A 131 -15.07 -12.08 12.77
C ALA A 131 -16.59 -12.23 12.91
N THR A 132 -17.29 -11.16 13.28
CA THR A 132 -18.74 -11.14 13.45
C THR A 132 -19.45 -11.42 12.13
N LEU A 133 -19.08 -10.73 11.06
CA LEU A 133 -19.70 -10.90 9.74
C LEU A 133 -19.32 -12.23 9.09
N ARG A 134 -18.06 -12.67 9.23
CA ARG A 134 -17.63 -14.00 8.77
C ARG A 134 -18.45 -15.10 9.40
N LYS A 135 -18.78 -15.00 10.70
CA LYS A 135 -19.64 -15.98 11.38
C LYS A 135 -21.04 -16.06 10.77
N ARG A 136 -21.62 -14.92 10.34
CA ARG A 136 -22.95 -14.87 9.72
C ARG A 136 -22.99 -15.57 8.36
N ILE A 137 -21.95 -15.43 7.55
CA ILE A 137 -21.88 -16.01 6.20
C ILE A 137 -21.24 -17.41 6.15
N ALA A 138 -20.60 -17.85 7.24
CA ALA A 138 -19.88 -19.12 7.25
C ALA A 138 -20.80 -20.30 6.95
N THR A 139 -22.00 -20.32 7.55
CA THR A 139 -22.93 -21.44 7.41
C THR A 139 -23.36 -21.66 5.95
N PRO A 140 -23.91 -20.67 5.21
CA PRO A 140 -24.30 -20.86 3.81
C PRO A 140 -23.17 -21.30 2.87
N VAL A 141 -21.92 -20.91 3.16
CA VAL A 141 -20.75 -21.19 2.29
C VAL A 141 -20.08 -22.52 2.65
N LEU A 142 -20.59 -23.26 3.65
CA LEU A 142 -20.10 -24.60 3.97
C LEU A 142 -20.30 -25.52 2.76
N HIS A 143 -19.22 -26.21 2.38
CA HIS A 143 -19.20 -27.14 1.26
C HIS A 143 -20.32 -28.20 1.36
N SER A 144 -20.58 -28.73 2.56
CA SER A 144 -21.66 -29.70 2.79
C SER A 144 -23.05 -29.13 2.50
N ILE A 145 -23.28 -27.84 2.75
CA ILE A 145 -24.54 -27.17 2.44
C ILE A 145 -24.62 -26.93 0.94
N LEU A 146 -23.54 -26.44 0.31
CA LEU A 146 -23.49 -26.20 -1.14
C LEU A 146 -23.72 -27.47 -1.99
N LEU A 147 -23.21 -28.62 -1.54
CA LEU A 147 -23.45 -29.89 -2.21
C LEU A 147 -24.87 -30.44 -1.99
N ASN A 148 -25.55 -30.00 -0.93
CA ASN A 148 -26.88 -30.48 -0.57
C ASN A 148 -27.99 -29.52 -1.00
N THR A 149 -27.66 -28.26 -1.30
CA THR A 149 -28.55 -27.38 -2.06
C THR A 149 -28.66 -27.96 -3.46
N LYS A 150 -29.85 -28.50 -3.81
CA LYS A 150 -30.18 -28.93 -5.17
C LYS A 150 -29.62 -27.89 -6.15
N SER A 151 -28.85 -28.36 -7.14
CA SER A 151 -28.27 -27.53 -8.18
C SER A 151 -29.30 -26.50 -8.63
N PHE A 152 -29.02 -25.23 -8.37
CA PHE A 152 -29.82 -24.13 -8.87
C PHE A 152 -29.76 -24.21 -10.40
N ASP A 153 -30.80 -24.76 -11.01
CA ASP A 153 -30.85 -25.02 -12.43
C ASP A 153 -30.92 -23.67 -13.15
N LEU A 154 -29.83 -23.29 -13.82
CA LEU A 154 -29.72 -22.02 -14.53
C LEU A 154 -30.48 -22.04 -15.88
N THR A 155 -31.24 -23.09 -16.16
CA THR A 155 -32.02 -23.25 -17.40
C THR A 155 -33.48 -22.78 -17.31
N ASP A 156 -33.94 -22.27 -16.17
CA ASP A 156 -35.26 -21.63 -16.05
C ASP A 156 -35.21 -20.17 -16.57
N ARG A 157 -35.16 -20.02 -17.89
CA ARG A 157 -35.50 -18.80 -18.64
C ARG A 157 -36.27 -19.14 -19.91
#